data_AF-A0A970Q4S1-F1
#
_entry.id   AF-A0A970Q4S1-F1
#
_cell.length_a   1.000
_cell.length_b   1.000
_cell.length_c   1.000
_cell.angle_alpha   90.00
_cell.angle_beta   90.00
_cell.angle_gamma   90.00
#
_symmetry.space_group_name_H-M   'P 1'
#
loop_
_entity.id
_entity.type
_entity.pdbx_description
1 polymer ?
#
loop_
_entity_poly.entity_id
_entity_poly.type
_entity_poly.pdbx_seq_one_letter_code
_entity_poly.pdbx_strand_id
1 'polypeptide(L)' 'MPDAGLNNQNGGEDSYYIGNSNSKKFHRLECENLPAEHNQVKLKSRAEAVEAGYSPCSICQP' A
#
# COMPACT_ATOMS: atom_id res chain seq x y z
N MET A 1 -2.19 -38.91 6.48
CA MET A 1 -1.63 -38.11 5.36
C MET A 1 -1.53 -36.68 5.87
N PRO A 2 -0.33 -36.07 5.90
CA PRO A 2 -0.14 -34.75 6.51
C PRO A 2 -0.45 -33.59 5.55
N ASP A 3 -1.30 -32.68 6.01
CA ASP A 3 -1.59 -31.35 5.43
C ASP A 3 -0.33 -30.50 5.26
N ALA A 4 0.00 -30.15 4.02
CA ALA A 4 1.05 -29.19 3.71
C ALA A 4 0.54 -27.75 3.90
N GLY A 5 0.75 -27.21 5.10
CA GLY A 5 0.75 -25.78 5.32
C GLY A 5 2.00 -25.16 4.69
N LEU A 6 1.81 -24.28 3.70
CA LEU A 6 2.83 -23.32 3.29
C LEU A 6 2.34 -21.91 3.66
N ASN A 7 2.71 -21.52 4.87
CA ASN A 7 2.86 -20.14 5.29
C ASN A 7 3.95 -19.49 4.41
N ASN A 8 3.61 -18.48 3.60
CA ASN A 8 4.62 -17.81 2.76
C ASN A 8 4.37 -16.30 2.63
N GLN A 9 5.02 -15.56 3.52
CA GLN A 9 5.79 -14.34 3.22
C GLN A 9 5.23 -13.47 2.09
N ASN A 10 4.26 -12.60 2.39
CA ASN A 10 4.00 -11.47 1.51
C ASN A 10 4.76 -10.23 1.98
N GLY A 11 6.09 -10.37 1.96
CA GLY A 11 7.01 -9.24 1.92
C GLY A 11 7.10 -8.75 0.48
N GLY A 12 5.95 -8.38 -0.10
CA GLY A 12 5.88 -7.73 -1.39
C GLY A 12 6.67 -6.44 -1.28
N GLU A 13 7.82 -6.42 -1.94
CA GLU A 13 8.57 -5.21 -2.24
C GLU A 13 7.66 -4.36 -3.14
N ASP A 14 6.72 -3.62 -2.54
CA ASP A 14 5.97 -2.60 -3.23
C ASP A 14 6.99 -1.55 -3.68
N SER A 15 7.52 -1.72 -4.90
CA SER A 15 8.48 -0.78 -5.50
C SER A 15 7.95 0.66 -5.54
N TYR A 16 6.65 0.85 -5.30
CA TYR A 16 5.95 2.12 -5.18
C TYR A 16 4.66 1.96 -4.35
N TYR A 17 4.33 3.00 -3.60
CA TYR A 17 3.08 3.19 -2.86
C TYR A 17 2.03 3.88 -3.74
N ILE A 18 0.76 3.71 -3.40
CA ILE A 18 -0.39 4.34 -4.06
C ILE A 18 -1.03 5.33 -3.06
N GLY A 19 -0.81 6.62 -3.27
CA GLY A 19 -1.52 7.71 -2.62
C GLY A 19 -2.92 7.92 -3.20
N ASN A 20 -3.87 8.31 -2.36
CA ASN A 20 -5.21 8.75 -2.74
C ASN A 20 -5.25 10.27 -2.69
N SER A 21 -5.41 10.96 -3.82
CA SER A 21 -5.48 12.44 -3.87
C SER A 21 -6.67 13.04 -3.13
N ASN A 22 -7.78 12.30 -3.02
CA ASN A 22 -9.01 12.77 -2.40
C ASN A 22 -8.97 12.64 -0.87
N SER A 23 -8.57 11.48 -0.35
CA SER A 23 -8.47 11.21 1.10
C SER A 23 -7.10 11.47 1.69
N LYS A 24 -6.09 11.78 0.85
CA LYS A 24 -4.69 11.89 1.24
C LYS A 24 -4.21 10.68 2.04
N LYS A 25 -4.59 9.47 1.64
CA LYS A 25 -4.11 8.22 2.26
C LYS A 25 -3.23 7.48 1.29
N PHE A 26 -2.08 6.97 1.73
CA PHE A 26 -1.27 6.10 0.87
C PHE A 26 -1.34 4.65 1.32
N HIS A 27 -1.28 3.77 0.33
CA HIS A 27 -1.52 2.34 0.38
C HIS A 27 -0.38 1.62 -0.35
N ARG A 28 -0.22 0.33 -0.10
CA ARG A 28 0.61 -0.57 -0.90
C ARG A 28 -0.17 -1.11 -2.09
N LEU A 29 0.50 -1.68 -3.09
CA LEU A 29 -0.12 -2.24 -4.30
C LEU A 29 -0.99 -3.46 -3.99
N GLU A 30 -0.66 -4.14 -2.90
CA GLU A 30 -1.40 -5.31 -2.41
C GLU A 30 -2.50 -4.94 -1.42
N CYS A 31 -2.79 -3.66 -1.19
CA CYS A 31 -3.83 -3.28 -0.26
C CYS A 31 -5.22 -3.58 -0.84
N GLU A 32 -6.03 -4.39 -0.16
CA GLU A 32 -7.40 -4.70 -0.58
C GLU A 32 -8.30 -3.46 -0.75
N ASN A 33 -7.94 -2.35 -0.09
CA ASN A 33 -8.62 -1.07 -0.19
C ASN A 33 -7.86 -0.08 -1.07
N LEU A 34 -7.43 -0.50 -2.27
CA LEU A 34 -6.80 0.42 -3.21
C LEU A 34 -7.81 1.50 -3.63
N PRO A 35 -7.40 2.78 -3.65
CA PRO A 35 -8.21 3.85 -4.19
C PRO A 35 -8.43 3.67 -5.68
N ALA A 36 -9.50 4.22 -6.24
CA ALA A 36 -9.80 4.12 -7.67
C ALA A 36 -8.70 4.78 -8.52
N GLU A 37 -8.39 4.19 -9.68
CA GLU A 37 -7.26 4.57 -10.56
C GLU A 37 -7.18 6.06 -10.87
N HIS A 38 -8.32 6.75 -11.00
CA HIS A 38 -8.36 8.19 -11.26
C HIS A 38 -7.88 9.07 -10.09
N ASN A 39 -7.90 8.54 -8.86
CA ASN A 39 -7.39 9.20 -7.65
C ASN A 39 -6.08 8.58 -7.15
N GLN A 40 -5.50 7.61 -7.87
CA GLN A 40 -4.25 6.96 -7.51
C GLN A 40 -3.05 7.83 -7.88
N VAL A 41 -2.18 8.04 -6.91
CA VAL A 41 -0.90 8.74 -7.05
C VAL A 41 0.20 7.74 -6.76
N LYS A 42 1.04 7.42 -7.74
CA LYS A 42 2.18 6.51 -7.53
C LYS A 42 3.29 7.27 -6.82
N LEU A 43 3.56 6.88 -5.59
CA LEU A 43 4.57 7.46 -4.70
C LEU A 43 5.72 6.48 -4.57
N LYS A 44 6.95 6.93 -4.71
CA LYS A 44 8.12 6.02 -4.66
C LYS A 44 8.58 5.75 -3.22
N SER A 45 8.08 6.53 -2.27
CA SER A 45 8.47 6.42 -0.87
C SER A 45 7.39 6.94 0.06
N ARG A 46 7.29 6.28 1.22
CA ARG A 46 6.50 6.74 2.36
C ARG A 46 6.87 8.16 2.78
N ALA A 47 8.15 8.51 2.78
CA ALA A 47 8.61 9.85 3.17
C ALA A 47 7.99 10.93 2.27
N GLU A 48 8.07 10.75 0.95
CA GLU A 48 7.48 11.66 -0.05
C GLU A 48 5.95 11.76 0.12
N ALA A 49 5.29 10.63 0.42
CA ALA A 49 3.87 10.61 0.74
C ALA A 49 3.56 11.47 1.98
N VAL A 50 4.29 11.26 3.07
CA VAL A 50 4.07 11.98 4.34
C VAL A 50 4.39 13.47 4.20
N GLU A 51 5.47 13.82 3.48
CA GLU A 51 5.81 15.21 3.17
C GLU A 51 4.75 15.90 2.30
N ALA A 52 4.16 15.18 1.35
CA ALA A 52 3.04 15.66 0.56
C ALA A 52 1.70 15.69 1.34
N GLY A 53 1.71 15.31 2.63
CA GLY A 53 0.55 15.34 3.52
C GLY A 53 -0.35 14.11 3.41
N TYR A 54 0.17 13.00 2.88
CA TYR A 54 -0.52 11.72 2.83
C TYR A 54 -0.29 10.92 4.12
N SER A 55 -1.35 10.32 4.64
CA SER A 55 -1.33 9.47 5.83
C SER A 55 -1.18 7.99 5.45
N PRO A 56 -0.38 7.20 6.20
CA PRO A 56 -0.29 5.77 5.97
C PRO A 56 -1.63 5.10 6.26
N CYS A 57 -2.00 4.12 5.45
CA CYS A 57 -3.15 3.27 5.77
C CYS A 57 -2.83 2.38 6.98
N SER A 58 -3.65 2.41 8.03
CA SER A 58 -3.46 1.56 9.21
C SER A 58 -3.63 0.06 8.93
N ILE A 59 -4.23 -0.31 7.79
CA ILE A 59 -4.55 -1.69 7.41
C ILE A 59 -3.36 -2.32 6.68
N CYS A 60 -2.88 -1.65 5.63
CA CYS A 60 -1.74 -2.14 4.85
C CYS A 60 -0.38 -1.71 5.43
N GLN A 61 -0.36 -1.02 6.59
CA GLN A 61 0.80 -0.46 7.31
C GLN A 61 2.02 -0.23 6.40
N PRO A 62 1.90 0.69 5.44
CA PRO A 62 2.91 0.90 4.43
C PRO A 62 4.22 1.47 4.98
#